data_AF-A0A286PGG4-F1
#
_entry.id   AF-A0A286PGG4-F1
#
_cell.length_a   1.000
_cell.length_b   1.000
_cell.length_c   1.000
_cell.angle_alpha   90.00
_cell.angle_beta   90.00
_cell.angle_gamma   90.00
#
_symmetry.space_group_name_H-M   'P 1'
#
loop_
_entity.id
_entity.type
_entity.pdbx_description
1 polymer ?
#
loop_
_entity_poly.entity_id
_entity_poly.type
_entity_poly.pdbx_seq_one_letter_code
_entity_poly.pdbx_strand_id
1 'polypeptide(L)'
;MAAAGQDGPAADGLVTIDIDGALVIAHSDKQEATPTWKKTLGHHPLMAFVDHGPAGSGEPVAALLRPGNAGSNTAADHIAIAQLALSQLPKALRRGRQTLIRTDSGGGTHAFLDWLSRRGRWLSYSVGMTSTDAIHQAVLKIPKRAWTPAYDASGVQRPGAWIAEITGMPDLSTWPKGMRLIVRKERPHPGAQLRITDVDGNRITCFATNPQGGQLAALELRHRRRASGPGPHFQHHLRQAGVKALPRGFALMF
;
A
#
# COMPACT_ATOMS: atom_id res chain seq x y z
N MET A 1 0.71 -16.64 16.77
CA MET A 1 0.17 -16.00 15.55
C MET A 1 -0.40 -17.09 14.65
N ALA A 2 -1.70 -17.03 14.36
CA ALA A 2 -2.47 -18.08 13.67
C ALA A 2 -2.30 -18.03 12.13
N ALA A 3 -1.07 -17.84 11.64
CA ALA A 3 -0.82 -17.64 10.21
C ALA A 3 -0.77 -18.96 9.39
N ALA A 4 -0.95 -20.12 10.02
CA ALA A 4 -0.71 -21.43 9.41
C ALA A 4 -1.94 -22.37 9.37
N GLY A 5 -3.14 -21.86 9.67
CA GLY A 5 -4.39 -22.63 9.51
C GLY A 5 -4.89 -22.66 8.07
N GLN A 6 -5.77 -23.60 7.73
CA GLN A 6 -6.41 -23.69 6.40
C GLN A 6 -7.24 -22.45 6.03
N ASP A 7 -7.69 -21.69 7.05
CA ASP A 7 -8.38 -20.39 6.91
C ASP A 7 -7.46 -19.19 7.22
N GLY A 8 -6.14 -19.40 7.27
CA GLY A 8 -5.17 -18.37 7.62
C GLY A 8 -4.87 -17.39 6.47
N PRO A 9 -4.20 -16.26 6.76
CA PRO A 9 -3.84 -15.23 5.77
C PRO A 9 -2.80 -15.70 4.73
N ALA A 10 -2.34 -16.95 4.85
CA ALA A 10 -1.44 -17.62 3.92
C ALA A 10 -2.12 -18.79 3.19
N ALA A 11 -3.45 -18.92 3.20
CA ALA A 11 -4.18 -20.07 2.65
C ALA A 11 -3.90 -20.30 1.15
N ASP A 12 -3.54 -19.25 0.40
CA ASP A 12 -3.10 -19.32 -1.00
C ASP A 12 -1.56 -19.36 -1.17
N GLY A 13 -0.82 -19.54 -0.08
CA GLY A 13 0.64 -19.52 -0.03
C GLY A 13 1.26 -18.12 -0.02
N LEU A 14 0.47 -17.05 0.11
CA LEU A 14 0.95 -15.66 0.11
C LEU A 14 0.35 -14.84 1.26
N VAL A 15 1.18 -14.45 2.22
CA VAL A 15 0.78 -13.45 3.23
C VAL A 15 0.93 -12.05 2.65
N THR A 16 -0.12 -11.25 2.73
CA THR A 16 -0.04 -9.83 2.37
C THR A 16 0.04 -8.95 3.62
N ILE A 17 1.04 -8.07 3.65
CA ILE A 17 1.17 -7.02 4.67
C ILE A 17 0.85 -5.67 4.03
N ASP A 18 -0.19 -5.01 4.52
CA ASP A 18 -0.54 -3.63 4.18
C ASP A 18 0.14 -2.67 5.14
N ILE A 19 0.85 -1.68 4.60
CA ILE A 19 1.39 -0.55 5.36
C ILE A 19 0.64 0.71 4.94
N ASP A 20 0.09 1.45 5.92
CA ASP A 20 -0.66 2.67 5.68
C ASP A 20 -0.42 3.73 6.76
N GLY A 21 -0.43 5.00 6.35
CA GLY A 21 -0.34 6.15 7.25
C GLY A 21 -1.73 6.53 7.76
N ALA A 22 -1.89 6.68 9.07
CA ALA A 22 -3.13 7.14 9.69
C ALA A 22 -2.94 8.50 10.37
N LEU A 23 -4.01 9.29 10.49
CA LEU A 23 -4.01 10.50 11.31
C LEU A 23 -4.73 10.25 12.62
N VAL A 24 -4.08 10.60 13.72
CA VAL A 24 -4.63 10.49 15.07
C VAL A 24 -4.73 11.90 15.63
N ILE A 25 -5.95 12.41 15.79
CA ILE A 25 -6.17 13.76 16.32
C ILE A 25 -5.87 13.76 17.83
N ALA A 26 -5.11 14.74 18.28
CA ALA A 26 -4.90 15.03 19.69
C ALA A 26 -5.76 16.23 20.10
N HIS A 27 -6.40 16.12 21.25
CA HIS A 27 -7.20 17.20 21.86
C HIS A 27 -6.46 17.89 23.03
N SER A 28 -5.16 17.61 23.19
CA SER A 28 -4.30 18.19 24.20
C SER A 28 -2.84 18.14 23.73
N ASP A 29 -1.97 18.90 24.40
CA ASP A 29 -0.53 19.00 24.11
C ASP A 29 0.23 17.74 24.58
N LYS A 30 -0.14 16.59 24.02
CA LYS A 30 0.61 15.35 24.20
C LYS A 30 1.99 15.49 23.57
N GLN A 31 2.98 14.84 24.17
CA GLN A 31 4.33 14.76 23.61
C GLN A 31 4.26 14.27 22.14
N GLU A 32 4.93 14.99 21.23
CA GLU A 32 4.93 14.74 19.78
C GLU A 32 3.58 14.93 19.05
N ALA A 33 2.56 15.50 19.71
CA ALA A 33 1.41 16.03 18.98
C ALA A 33 1.82 17.32 18.27
N THR A 34 1.78 17.32 16.94
CA THR A 34 2.20 18.46 16.11
C THR A 34 1.15 18.75 15.04
N PRO A 35 1.16 19.93 14.39
CA PRO A 35 0.31 20.20 13.25
C PRO A 35 0.49 19.13 12.15
N THR A 36 -0.63 18.66 11.61
CA THR A 36 -0.68 17.67 10.52
C THR A 36 -0.88 18.36 9.18
N TRP A 37 -0.66 17.63 8.08
CA TRP A 37 -0.94 18.13 6.73
C TRP A 37 -2.43 18.48 6.52
N LYS A 38 -3.35 17.84 7.28
CA LYS A 38 -4.80 18.17 7.27
C LYS A 38 -5.14 19.36 8.16
N LYS A 39 -4.16 20.11 8.66
CA LYS A 39 -4.34 21.27 9.54
C LYS A 39 -5.05 20.91 10.85
N THR A 40 -4.84 19.69 11.35
CA THR A 40 -5.25 19.25 12.69
C THR A 40 -4.02 19.14 13.60
N LEU A 41 -4.21 19.09 14.92
CA LEU A 41 -3.14 18.75 15.87
C LEU A 41 -3.17 17.25 16.15
N GLY A 42 -2.03 16.56 16.11
CA GLY A 42 -2.01 15.13 16.41
C GLY A 42 -0.75 14.39 15.99
N HIS A 43 -0.92 13.10 15.69
CA HIS A 43 0.12 12.18 15.26
C HIS A 43 -0.17 11.63 13.86
N HIS A 44 0.88 11.18 13.18
CA HIS A 44 0.79 10.56 11.85
C HIS A 44 1.40 9.15 11.88
N PRO A 45 0.88 8.22 12.71
CA PRO A 45 1.45 6.88 12.82
C PRO A 45 1.45 6.15 11.48
N LEU A 46 2.45 5.28 11.32
CA LEU A 46 2.48 4.27 10.25
C LEU A 46 2.02 2.95 10.85
N MET A 47 1.12 2.24 10.18
CA MET A 47 0.50 1.01 10.68
C MET A 47 0.72 -0.12 9.70
N ALA A 48 0.89 -1.34 10.20
CA ALA A 48 1.00 -2.53 9.37
C ALA A 48 -0.04 -3.59 9.77
N PHE A 49 -0.70 -4.15 8.76
CA PHE A 49 -1.76 -5.14 8.90
C PHE A 49 -1.46 -6.36 8.04
N VAL A 50 -1.76 -7.54 8.55
CA VAL A 50 -1.87 -8.75 7.72
C VAL A 50 -3.27 -8.79 7.12
N ASP A 51 -3.34 -8.83 5.79
CA ASP A 51 -4.57 -8.97 5.03
C ASP A 51 -4.99 -10.45 5.01
N HIS A 52 -6.20 -10.73 5.52
CA HIS A 52 -6.82 -12.05 5.54
C HIS A 52 -7.74 -12.29 4.34
N GLY A 53 -7.63 -11.47 3.30
CA GLY A 53 -8.37 -11.60 2.05
C GLY A 53 -9.82 -11.10 2.16
N PRO A 54 -10.66 -11.37 1.13
CA PRO A 54 -11.99 -10.77 1.01
C PRO A 54 -12.97 -11.09 2.14
N ALA A 55 -12.78 -12.22 2.82
CA ALA A 55 -13.65 -12.68 3.91
C ALA A 55 -13.14 -12.26 5.29
N GLY A 56 -11.90 -11.76 5.39
CA GLY A 56 -11.24 -11.43 6.64
C GLY A 56 -11.01 -9.93 6.80
N SER A 57 -10.79 -9.49 8.04
CA SER A 57 -10.35 -8.12 8.34
C SER A 57 -8.82 -8.05 8.41
N GLY A 58 -8.26 -6.84 8.29
CA GLY A 58 -6.84 -6.64 8.51
C GLY A 58 -6.45 -6.86 9.97
N GLU A 59 -5.57 -7.81 10.26
CA GLU A 59 -5.02 -8.05 11.60
C GLU A 59 -3.83 -7.10 11.83
N PRO A 60 -3.85 -6.22 12.83
CA PRO A 60 -2.70 -5.36 13.12
C PRO A 60 -1.51 -6.16 13.63
N VAL A 61 -0.35 -5.93 13.03
CA VAL A 61 0.89 -6.62 13.38
C VAL A 61 2.02 -5.69 13.79
N ALA A 62 1.97 -4.41 13.39
CA ALA A 62 2.91 -3.41 13.87
C ALA A 62 2.33 -1.99 13.80
N ALA A 63 2.86 -1.11 14.64
CA ALA A 63 2.58 0.31 14.65
C ALA A 63 3.88 1.07 14.92
N LEU A 64 4.10 2.15 14.19
CA LEU A 64 5.17 3.11 14.43
C LEU A 64 4.50 4.46 14.73
N LEU A 65 4.53 4.89 16.00
CA LEU A 65 4.06 6.21 16.37
C LEU A 65 5.01 7.26 15.81
N ARG A 66 4.46 8.31 15.20
CA ARG A 66 5.22 9.40 14.58
C ARG A 66 4.54 10.73 14.87
N PRO A 67 5.28 11.84 14.94
CA PRO A 67 4.68 13.16 15.11
C PRO A 67 3.74 13.49 13.96
N GLY A 68 2.79 14.39 14.18
CA GLY A 68 1.78 14.78 13.19
C GLY A 68 2.34 15.37 11.90
N ASN A 69 3.54 15.94 11.97
CA ASN A 69 4.28 16.53 10.84
C ASN A 69 5.25 15.54 10.17
N ALA A 70 5.24 14.25 10.55
CA ALA A 70 6.08 13.24 9.93
C ALA A 70 5.75 13.08 8.43
N GLY A 71 6.79 12.99 7.60
CA GLY A 71 6.65 12.79 6.16
C GLY A 71 5.97 11.46 5.81
N SER A 72 5.05 11.49 4.85
CA SER A 72 4.41 10.26 4.35
C SER A 72 5.38 9.31 3.65
N ASN A 73 6.49 9.86 3.13
CA ASN A 73 7.48 9.16 2.32
C ASN A 73 8.84 8.96 3.04
N THR A 74 8.89 9.05 4.36
CA THR A 74 10.11 8.75 5.13
C THR A 74 10.49 7.28 4.98
N ALA A 75 11.45 6.97 4.09
CA ALA A 75 11.81 5.59 3.78
C ALA A 75 12.27 4.79 5.00
N ALA A 76 12.96 5.43 5.96
CA ALA A 76 13.39 4.79 7.21
C ALA A 76 12.20 4.24 8.02
N ASP A 77 11.09 4.98 8.09
CA ASP A 77 9.86 4.56 8.79
C ASP A 77 9.23 3.34 8.11
N HIS A 78 9.12 3.38 6.78
CA HIS A 78 8.59 2.27 5.98
C HIS A 78 9.44 1.00 6.14
N ILE A 79 10.76 1.15 6.14
CA ILE A 79 11.69 0.03 6.42
C ILE A 79 11.48 -0.50 7.84
N ALA A 80 11.44 0.37 8.84
CA ALA A 80 11.30 -0.02 10.24
C ALA A 80 9.99 -0.78 10.48
N ILE A 81 8.86 -0.26 9.99
CA ILE A 81 7.58 -0.94 10.18
C ILE A 81 7.49 -2.25 9.39
N ALA A 82 8.08 -2.31 8.19
CA ALA A 82 8.14 -3.56 7.43
C ALA A 82 8.96 -4.63 8.18
N GLN A 83 10.06 -4.26 8.82
CA GLN A 83 10.83 -5.16 9.67
C GLN A 83 10.03 -5.66 10.87
N LEU A 84 9.33 -4.76 11.56
CA LEU A 84 8.46 -5.10 12.69
C LEU A 84 7.36 -6.07 12.26
N ALA A 85 6.66 -5.78 11.15
CA ALA A 85 5.60 -6.64 10.63
C ALA A 85 6.13 -8.04 10.22
N LEU A 86 7.24 -8.10 9.48
CA LEU A 86 7.88 -9.36 9.11
C LEU A 86 8.32 -10.17 10.33
N SER A 87 8.70 -9.52 11.43
CA SER A 87 9.11 -10.20 12.67
C SER A 87 7.96 -10.95 13.36
N GLN A 88 6.71 -10.57 13.07
CA GLN A 88 5.52 -11.27 13.59
C GLN A 88 5.24 -12.57 12.83
N LEU A 89 5.57 -12.64 11.53
CA LEU A 89 5.25 -13.80 10.70
C LEU A 89 6.10 -15.04 11.05
N PRO A 90 5.61 -16.28 10.84
CA PRO A 90 6.43 -17.48 10.84
C PRO A 90 7.66 -17.36 9.91
N LYS A 91 8.82 -17.88 10.32
CA LYS A 91 10.09 -17.77 9.56
C LYS A 91 9.97 -18.23 8.11
N ALA A 92 9.18 -19.29 7.86
CA ALA A 92 8.97 -19.85 6.53
C ALA A 92 8.30 -18.85 5.56
N LEU A 93 7.42 -17.99 6.06
CA LEU A 93 6.65 -17.04 5.24
C LEU A 93 7.43 -15.75 4.96
N ARG A 94 8.44 -15.41 5.78
CA ARG A 94 9.24 -14.17 5.65
C ARG A 94 10.10 -14.10 4.38
N ARG A 95 10.24 -15.21 3.62
CA ARG A 95 11.11 -15.34 2.44
C ARG A 95 10.43 -16.20 1.37
N GLY A 96 11.06 -16.32 0.20
CA GLY A 96 10.59 -17.23 -0.87
C GLY A 96 9.42 -16.69 -1.69
N ARG A 97 9.22 -15.36 -1.70
CA ARG A 97 8.09 -14.67 -2.35
C ARG A 97 6.71 -15.03 -1.79
N GLN A 98 6.67 -15.62 -0.60
CA GLN A 98 5.45 -15.93 0.17
C GLN A 98 4.94 -14.75 1.00
N THR A 99 5.63 -13.60 0.97
CA THR A 99 5.14 -12.36 1.57
C THR A 99 5.08 -11.26 0.51
N LEU A 100 3.93 -10.60 0.43
CA LEU A 100 3.68 -9.39 -0.37
C LEU A 100 3.60 -8.17 0.56
N ILE A 101 4.45 -7.17 0.35
CA ILE A 101 4.30 -5.86 1.00
C ILE A 101 3.50 -4.92 0.09
N ARG A 102 2.38 -4.39 0.56
CA ARG A 102 1.60 -3.37 -0.16
C ARG A 102 1.59 -2.05 0.59
N THR A 103 1.72 -0.96 -0.15
CA THR A 103 1.64 0.40 0.39
C THR A 103 0.93 1.31 -0.61
N ASP A 104 0.47 2.47 -0.15
CA ASP A 104 0.14 3.58 -1.05
C ASP A 104 1.41 4.25 -1.61
N SER A 105 1.24 5.43 -2.21
CA SER A 105 2.36 6.23 -2.73
C SER A 105 3.32 6.75 -1.67
N GLY A 106 2.98 6.71 -0.38
CA GLY A 106 3.92 7.01 0.70
C GLY A 106 5.10 6.04 0.71
N GLY A 107 4.89 4.77 0.34
CA GLY A 107 5.99 3.80 0.20
C GLY A 107 6.77 3.92 -1.11
N GLY A 108 6.32 4.74 -2.08
CA GLY A 108 6.88 4.85 -3.43
C GLY A 108 8.23 5.57 -3.52
N THR A 109 9.20 5.20 -2.69
CA THR A 109 10.55 5.78 -2.64
C THR A 109 11.62 4.80 -3.11
N HIS A 110 12.69 5.32 -3.70
CA HIS A 110 13.85 4.51 -4.12
C HIS A 110 14.38 3.67 -2.97
N ALA A 111 14.71 4.31 -1.83
CA ALA A 111 15.31 3.62 -0.69
C ALA A 111 14.43 2.48 -0.13
N PHE A 112 13.11 2.64 -0.09
CA PHE A 112 12.23 1.56 0.36
C PHE A 112 12.13 0.42 -0.66
N LEU A 113 11.95 0.74 -1.95
CA LEU A 113 11.88 -0.26 -3.01
C LEU A 113 13.20 -1.01 -3.19
N ASP A 114 14.35 -0.36 -3.04
CA ASP A 114 15.67 -0.99 -3.00
C ASP A 114 15.80 -1.96 -1.81
N TRP A 115 15.32 -1.54 -0.63
CA TRP A 115 15.33 -2.37 0.56
C TRP A 115 14.46 -3.63 0.40
N LEU A 116 13.26 -3.49 -0.19
CA LEU A 116 12.35 -4.60 -0.51
C LEU A 116 12.96 -5.56 -1.53
N SER A 117 13.66 -5.01 -2.52
CA SER A 117 14.24 -5.75 -3.65
C SER A 117 15.62 -6.33 -3.37
N ARG A 118 16.21 -6.05 -2.21
CA ARG A 118 17.56 -6.49 -1.85
C ARG A 118 17.73 -8.00 -2.04
N ARG A 119 18.79 -8.39 -2.74
CA ARG A 119 19.10 -9.80 -3.06
C ARG A 119 19.08 -10.65 -1.79
N GLY A 120 18.40 -11.80 -1.88
CA GLY A 120 18.24 -12.74 -0.77
C GLY A 120 17.04 -12.47 0.14
N ARG A 121 16.34 -11.33 0.03
CA ARG A 121 15.11 -11.09 0.80
C ARG A 121 13.92 -11.85 0.23
N TRP A 122 13.82 -11.88 -1.10
CA TRP A 122 12.77 -12.58 -1.85
C TRP A 122 11.35 -12.15 -1.41
N LEU A 123 11.12 -10.84 -1.25
CA LEU A 123 9.77 -10.31 -1.04
C LEU A 123 9.09 -9.98 -2.36
N SER A 124 7.78 -10.11 -2.36
CA SER A 124 6.93 -9.49 -3.38
C SER A 124 6.50 -8.10 -2.88
N TYR A 125 6.25 -7.15 -3.79
CA TYR A 125 5.70 -5.84 -3.41
C TYR A 125 4.65 -5.33 -4.40
N SER A 126 3.75 -4.47 -3.90
CA SER A 126 2.80 -3.68 -4.69
C SER A 126 2.66 -2.30 -4.06
N VAL A 127 3.44 -1.36 -4.56
CA VAL A 127 3.64 -0.04 -3.93
C VAL A 127 3.08 1.03 -4.85
N GLY A 128 2.18 1.87 -4.34
CA GLY A 128 1.68 3.02 -5.10
C GLY A 128 2.84 3.92 -5.53
N MET A 129 2.73 4.54 -6.70
CA MET A 129 3.75 5.43 -7.23
C MET A 129 3.14 6.79 -7.51
N THR A 130 3.86 7.85 -7.14
CA THR A 130 3.50 9.20 -7.54
C THR A 130 3.63 9.30 -9.05
N SER A 131 2.57 9.76 -9.71
CA SER A 131 2.61 9.96 -11.16
C SER A 131 3.54 11.14 -11.48
N THR A 132 4.51 10.89 -12.35
CA THR A 132 5.47 11.87 -12.86
C THR A 132 5.14 12.25 -14.30
N ASP A 133 5.76 13.30 -14.83
CA ASP A 133 5.61 13.67 -16.24
C ASP A 133 6.05 12.53 -17.17
N ALA A 134 7.12 11.79 -16.83
CA ALA A 134 7.56 10.63 -17.62
C ALA A 134 6.49 9.54 -17.69
N ILE A 135 5.79 9.27 -16.58
CA ILE A 135 4.67 8.32 -16.53
C ILE A 135 3.50 8.84 -17.36
N HIS A 136 3.19 10.13 -17.24
CA HIS A 136 2.13 10.78 -18.03
C HIS A 136 2.41 10.66 -19.53
N GLN A 137 3.63 10.99 -19.98
CA GLN A 137 4.06 10.86 -21.37
C GLN A 137 4.05 9.41 -21.86
N ALA A 138 4.36 8.45 -21.00
CA ALA A 138 4.23 7.03 -21.34
C ALA A 138 2.75 6.66 -21.56
N VAL A 139 1.84 7.09 -20.68
CA VAL A 139 0.40 6.80 -20.77
C VAL A 139 -0.20 7.30 -22.09
N LEU A 140 0.21 8.48 -22.56
CA LEU A 140 -0.26 9.04 -23.84
C LEU A 140 0.11 8.18 -25.07
N LYS A 141 1.15 7.34 -24.96
CA LYS A 141 1.65 6.50 -26.05
C LYS A 141 1.05 5.08 -26.03
N ILE A 142 0.25 4.73 -25.02
CA ILE A 142 -0.33 3.38 -24.90
C ILE A 142 -1.43 3.19 -25.95
N PRO A 143 -1.30 2.22 -26.87
CA PRO A 143 -2.33 1.99 -27.87
C PRO A 143 -3.62 1.45 -27.22
N LYS A 144 -4.79 1.78 -27.78
CA LYS A 144 -6.10 1.38 -27.25
C LYS A 144 -6.20 -0.12 -26.92
N ARG A 145 -5.62 -0.98 -27.77
CA ARG A 145 -5.60 -2.45 -27.61
C ARG A 145 -4.74 -2.97 -26.45
N ALA A 146 -3.80 -2.18 -25.93
CA ALA A 146 -2.95 -2.58 -24.81
C ALA A 146 -3.62 -2.35 -23.44
N TRP A 147 -4.74 -1.64 -23.42
CA TRP A 147 -5.54 -1.45 -22.22
C TRP A 147 -6.38 -2.70 -21.95
N THR A 148 -6.14 -3.31 -20.79
CA THR A 148 -6.94 -4.42 -20.26
C THR A 148 -8.05 -3.86 -19.36
N PRO A 149 -9.29 -4.35 -19.43
CA PRO A 149 -10.33 -3.93 -18.50
C PRO A 149 -9.98 -4.27 -17.04
N ALA A 150 -10.29 -3.36 -16.12
CA ALA A 150 -10.15 -3.62 -14.68
C ALA A 150 -11.31 -4.49 -14.17
N TYR A 151 -11.10 -5.17 -13.05
CA TYR A 151 -12.14 -5.96 -12.37
C TYR A 151 -12.60 -5.31 -11.07
N ASP A 152 -13.85 -5.53 -10.70
CA ASP A 152 -14.38 -5.22 -9.38
C ASP A 152 -14.05 -6.33 -8.36
N ALA A 153 -14.59 -6.23 -7.14
CA ALA A 153 -14.31 -7.22 -6.10
C ALA A 153 -14.94 -8.60 -6.37
N SER A 154 -15.91 -8.71 -7.28
CA SER A 154 -16.51 -9.98 -7.71
C SER A 154 -15.80 -10.60 -8.91
N GLY A 155 -14.76 -9.94 -9.45
CA GLY A 155 -14.05 -10.39 -10.64
C GLY A 155 -14.75 -10.00 -11.95
N VAL A 156 -15.77 -9.15 -11.88
CA VAL A 156 -16.51 -8.67 -13.06
C VAL A 156 -15.82 -7.43 -13.63
N GLN A 157 -15.83 -7.29 -14.96
CA GLN A 157 -15.31 -6.12 -15.64
C GLN A 157 -15.96 -4.84 -15.11
N ARG A 158 -15.13 -3.92 -14.61
CA ARG A 158 -15.57 -2.63 -14.11
C ARG A 158 -15.66 -1.62 -15.26
N PRO A 159 -16.86 -1.11 -15.59
CA PRO A 159 -16.99 -0.10 -16.63
C PRO A 159 -16.18 1.17 -16.29
N GLY A 160 -15.52 1.75 -17.29
CA GLY A 160 -14.79 3.00 -17.11
C GLY A 160 -13.42 2.87 -16.44
N ALA A 161 -12.90 1.64 -16.22
CA ALA A 161 -11.58 1.43 -15.64
C ALA A 161 -10.74 0.45 -16.48
N TRP A 162 -9.49 0.82 -16.73
CA TRP A 162 -8.54 0.08 -17.55
C TRP A 162 -7.15 0.09 -16.95
N ILE A 163 -6.36 -0.92 -17.32
CA ILE A 163 -5.04 -1.18 -16.77
C ILE A 163 -4.08 -1.48 -17.91
N ALA A 164 -2.86 -0.98 -17.80
CA ALA A 164 -1.78 -1.31 -18.73
C ALA A 164 -0.46 -1.41 -17.98
N GLU A 165 0.46 -2.21 -18.51
CA GLU A 165 1.84 -2.23 -18.04
C GLU A 165 2.68 -1.31 -18.92
N ILE A 166 3.48 -0.45 -18.29
CA ILE A 166 4.32 0.55 -18.96
C ILE A 166 5.81 0.36 -18.65
N THR A 167 6.22 -0.77 -18.08
CA THR A 167 7.58 -1.03 -17.59
C THR A 167 8.69 -0.66 -18.59
N GLY A 168 8.47 -0.85 -19.89
CA GLY A 168 9.44 -0.55 -20.96
C GLY A 168 9.33 0.85 -21.58
N MET A 169 8.53 1.75 -21.01
CA MET A 169 8.24 3.07 -21.60
C MET A 169 9.01 4.23 -20.92
N PRO A 170 8.95 4.42 -19.59
CA PRO A 170 9.83 5.38 -18.92
C PRO A 170 11.21 4.76 -18.62
N ASP A 171 12.21 5.61 -18.40
CA ASP A 171 13.50 5.15 -17.88
C ASP A 171 13.35 4.72 -16.41
N LEU A 172 13.55 3.42 -16.17
CA LEU A 172 13.52 2.80 -14.85
C LEU A 172 14.92 2.35 -14.38
N SER A 173 16.00 2.80 -15.02
CA SER A 173 17.37 2.37 -14.75
C SER A 173 17.84 2.62 -13.32
N THR A 174 17.30 3.65 -12.66
CA THR A 174 17.58 4.01 -11.26
C THR A 174 16.70 3.28 -10.24
N TRP A 175 15.75 2.46 -10.71
CA TRP A 175 14.86 1.65 -9.87
C TRP A 175 15.34 0.20 -9.78
N PRO A 176 14.83 -0.60 -8.81
CA PRO A 176 15.23 -1.98 -8.68
C PRO A 176 15.06 -2.81 -9.95
N LYS A 177 16.06 -3.64 -10.27
CA LYS A 177 15.99 -4.57 -11.39
C LYS A 177 14.79 -5.50 -11.28
N GLY A 178 14.02 -5.63 -12.36
CA GLY A 178 12.83 -6.46 -12.42
C GLY A 178 11.58 -5.81 -11.83
N MET A 179 11.66 -4.52 -11.44
CA MET A 179 10.48 -3.71 -11.17
C MET A 179 9.63 -3.58 -12.42
N ARG A 180 8.32 -3.79 -12.25
CA ARG A 180 7.26 -3.53 -13.22
C ARG A 180 6.48 -2.31 -12.78
N LEU A 181 6.01 -1.52 -13.75
CA LEU A 181 5.19 -0.34 -13.51
C LEU A 181 3.85 -0.50 -14.21
N ILE A 182 2.78 -0.53 -13.40
CA ILE A 182 1.41 -0.75 -13.89
C ILE A 182 0.62 0.54 -13.68
N VAL A 183 -0.04 0.99 -14.74
CA VAL A 183 -0.92 2.16 -14.72
C VAL A 183 -2.38 1.71 -14.73
N ARG A 184 -3.19 2.47 -14.02
CA ARG A 184 -4.64 2.35 -13.99
C ARG A 184 -5.22 3.68 -14.46
N LYS A 185 -6.13 3.57 -15.41
CA LYS A 185 -6.94 4.65 -15.93
C LYS A 185 -8.38 4.45 -15.48
N GLU A 186 -8.98 5.47 -14.88
CA GLU A 186 -10.37 5.42 -14.41
C GLU A 186 -11.13 6.70 -14.77
N ARG A 187 -12.36 6.54 -15.26
CA ARG A 187 -13.29 7.66 -15.45
C ARG A 187 -13.57 8.33 -14.10
N PRO A 188 -13.33 9.65 -13.97
CA PRO A 188 -13.58 10.35 -12.71
C PRO A 188 -15.06 10.30 -12.39
N HIS A 189 -15.37 10.30 -11.10
CA HIS A 189 -16.75 10.48 -10.67
C HIS A 189 -17.13 11.96 -10.89
N PRO A 190 -18.39 12.27 -11.21
CA PRO A 190 -18.84 13.66 -11.36
C PRO A 190 -18.42 14.51 -10.15
N GLY A 191 -17.75 15.64 -10.41
CA GLY A 191 -17.28 16.57 -9.37
C GLY A 191 -15.90 16.29 -8.76
N ALA A 192 -15.17 15.26 -9.22
CA ALA A 192 -13.80 15.00 -8.75
C ALA A 192 -12.82 16.08 -9.24
N GLN A 193 -12.12 16.76 -8.32
CA GLN A 193 -10.96 17.59 -8.65
C GLN A 193 -9.74 16.69 -8.91
N LEU A 194 -9.18 16.76 -10.12
CA LEU A 194 -8.12 15.88 -10.58
C LEU A 194 -6.80 16.64 -10.62
N ARG A 195 -5.74 16.05 -10.05
CA ARG A 195 -4.38 16.62 -10.11
C ARG A 195 -3.62 16.20 -11.37
N ILE A 196 -3.97 15.07 -11.98
CA ILE A 196 -3.33 14.52 -13.20
C ILE A 196 -4.41 13.75 -13.99
N THR A 197 -4.70 14.22 -15.20
CA THR A 197 -5.67 13.60 -16.13
C THR A 197 -5.01 13.17 -17.43
N ASP A 198 -5.53 12.13 -18.07
CA ASP A 198 -5.20 11.87 -19.48
C ASP A 198 -5.94 12.83 -20.42
N VAL A 199 -5.70 12.68 -21.73
CA VAL A 199 -6.34 13.48 -22.80
C VAL A 199 -7.86 13.37 -22.82
N ASP A 200 -8.40 12.27 -22.29
CA ASP A 200 -9.84 12.00 -22.22
C ASP A 200 -10.44 12.41 -20.86
N GLY A 201 -9.66 13.11 -20.00
CA GLY A 201 -10.09 13.54 -18.68
C GLY A 201 -10.09 12.43 -17.61
N ASN A 202 -9.53 11.26 -17.89
CA ASN A 202 -9.49 10.15 -16.94
C ASN A 202 -8.42 10.34 -15.85
N ARG A 203 -8.72 9.88 -14.64
CA ARG A 203 -7.75 9.82 -13.55
C ARG A 203 -6.71 8.74 -13.85
N ILE A 204 -5.44 9.11 -13.72
CA ILE A 204 -4.32 8.18 -13.82
C ILE A 204 -3.73 7.93 -12.44
N THR A 205 -3.53 6.65 -12.11
CA THR A 205 -2.75 6.20 -10.95
C THR A 205 -1.80 5.09 -11.39
N CYS A 206 -0.71 4.89 -10.68
CA CYS A 206 0.22 3.82 -11.01
C CYS A 206 0.81 3.18 -9.76
N PHE A 207 1.30 1.95 -9.90
CA PHE A 207 1.96 1.22 -8.83
C PHE A 207 3.11 0.37 -9.37
N ALA A 208 4.16 0.25 -8.57
CA ALA A 208 5.31 -0.58 -8.81
C ALA A 208 5.08 -1.98 -8.22
N THR A 209 5.50 -3.02 -8.94
CA THR A 209 5.41 -4.40 -8.48
C THR A 209 6.55 -5.25 -9.04
N ASN A 210 6.90 -6.38 -8.42
CA ASN A 210 7.95 -7.29 -8.90
C ASN A 210 7.57 -8.76 -9.16
N PRO A 211 6.33 -9.26 -8.94
CA PRO A 211 5.91 -10.54 -9.49
C PRO A 211 6.05 -10.55 -11.02
N GLN A 212 6.65 -11.59 -11.59
CA GLN A 212 6.94 -11.67 -13.04
C GLN A 212 5.77 -12.18 -13.90
N GLY A 213 4.63 -12.48 -13.28
CA GLY A 213 3.43 -12.97 -13.95
C GLY A 213 2.16 -12.48 -13.27
N GLY A 214 1.04 -13.07 -13.68
CA GLY A 214 -0.29 -12.72 -13.19
C GLY A 214 -1.01 -11.75 -14.13
N GLN A 215 -2.33 -11.91 -14.20
CA GLN A 215 -3.20 -11.04 -14.99
C GLN A 215 -3.18 -9.61 -14.42
N LEU A 216 -3.04 -8.60 -15.28
CA LEU A 216 -2.98 -7.19 -14.86
C LEU A 216 -4.18 -6.77 -14.00
N ALA A 217 -5.38 -7.24 -14.34
CA ALA A 217 -6.59 -7.00 -13.57
C ALA A 217 -6.52 -7.59 -12.14
N ALA A 218 -5.92 -8.77 -11.97
CA ALA A 218 -5.74 -9.36 -10.65
C ALA A 218 -4.68 -8.62 -9.82
N LEU A 219 -3.58 -8.18 -10.45
CA LEU A 219 -2.55 -7.38 -9.79
C LEU A 219 -3.08 -6.01 -9.34
N GLU A 220 -3.83 -5.32 -10.20
CA GLU A 220 -4.49 -4.06 -9.84
C GLU A 220 -5.54 -4.26 -8.75
N LEU A 221 -6.41 -5.26 -8.87
CA LEU A 221 -7.43 -5.53 -7.85
C LEU A 221 -6.79 -5.81 -6.50
N ARG A 222 -5.71 -6.60 -6.49
CA ARG A 222 -4.92 -6.87 -5.29
C ARG A 222 -4.32 -5.58 -4.72
N HIS A 223 -3.75 -4.71 -5.55
CA HIS A 223 -3.22 -3.44 -5.08
C HIS A 223 -4.32 -2.53 -4.50
N ARG A 224 -5.46 -2.44 -5.19
CA ARG A 224 -6.60 -1.60 -4.81
C ARG A 224 -7.33 -2.07 -3.55
N ARG A 225 -7.31 -3.38 -3.27
CA ARG A 225 -7.87 -3.98 -2.05
C ARG A 225 -7.06 -3.72 -0.78
N ARG A 226 -5.94 -3.00 -0.86
CA ARG A 226 -5.21 -2.54 0.33
C ARG A 226 -6.20 -1.98 1.34
N ALA A 227 -6.18 -2.54 2.55
CA ALA A 227 -7.19 -2.30 3.56
C ALA A 227 -7.38 -0.79 3.79
N SER A 228 -8.63 -0.34 3.66
CA SER A 228 -9.12 0.80 4.42
C SER A 228 -8.90 0.48 5.90
N GLY A 229 -8.41 1.45 6.65
CA GLY A 229 -8.05 1.30 8.05
C GLY A 229 -9.09 0.56 8.90
N PRO A 230 -8.67 0.03 10.04
CA PRO A 230 -9.44 -0.96 10.79
C PRO A 230 -10.79 -0.38 11.23
N GLY A 231 -11.84 -1.18 11.21
CA GLY A 231 -13.15 -0.75 11.71
C GLY A 231 -13.11 -0.30 13.19
N PRO A 232 -14.23 0.21 13.73
CA PRO A 232 -14.30 0.81 15.07
C PRO A 232 -13.77 -0.07 16.23
N HIS A 233 -13.62 -1.37 16.04
CA HIS A 233 -13.06 -2.31 17.02
C HIS A 233 -11.52 -2.21 17.22
N PHE A 234 -10.84 -1.43 16.41
CA PHE A 234 -9.38 -1.31 16.44
C PHE A 234 -8.80 -0.78 17.76
N GLN A 235 -9.50 0.17 18.38
CA GLN A 235 -9.06 0.80 19.63
C GLN A 235 -8.99 -0.22 20.78
N HIS A 236 -9.82 -1.28 20.73
CA HIS A 236 -9.84 -2.34 21.73
C HIS A 236 -8.69 -3.34 21.53
N HIS A 237 -8.35 -3.66 20.27
CA HIS A 237 -7.32 -4.65 19.93
C HIS A 237 -5.91 -4.16 20.25
N LEU A 238 -5.62 -2.88 20.01
CA LEU A 238 -4.33 -2.27 20.36
C LEU A 238 -4.03 -2.29 21.87
N ARG A 239 -5.05 -2.27 22.72
CA ARG A 239 -4.90 -2.40 24.19
C ARG A 239 -4.68 -3.85 24.65
N GLN A 240 -5.27 -4.83 23.97
CA GLN A 240 -5.16 -6.25 24.32
C GLN A 240 -3.92 -6.94 23.72
N ALA A 241 -3.47 -6.53 22.53
CA ALA A 241 -2.36 -7.15 21.81
C ALA A 241 -0.96 -6.86 22.41
N GLY A 242 -0.88 -6.16 23.54
CA GLY A 242 0.41 -5.89 24.20
C GLY A 242 1.41 -5.15 23.32
N VAL A 243 0.95 -4.41 22.30
CA VAL A 243 1.80 -3.63 21.40
C VAL A 243 2.48 -2.56 22.25
N LYS A 244 3.72 -2.84 22.65
CA LYS A 244 4.58 -1.96 23.44
C LYS A 244 4.98 -0.72 22.62
N ALA A 245 4.06 0.20 22.38
CA ALA A 245 4.33 1.60 21.98
C ALA A 245 3.06 2.44 21.75
N LEU A 246 2.06 2.39 22.64
CA LEU A 246 0.95 3.36 22.58
C LEU A 246 0.85 4.16 23.89
N PRO A 247 1.01 5.50 23.84
CA PRO A 247 0.76 6.36 24.97
C PRO A 247 -0.68 6.22 25.47
N ARG A 248 -0.90 6.40 26.78
CA ARG A 248 -2.24 6.42 27.37
C ARG A 248 -3.09 7.51 26.72
N GLY A 249 -4.31 7.18 26.26
CA GLY A 249 -5.29 8.13 25.70
C GLY A 249 -5.37 8.17 24.16
N PHE A 250 -5.04 7.07 23.47
CA PHE A 250 -5.11 6.92 22.02
C PHE A 250 -6.58 6.78 21.53
N ALA A 251 -6.99 7.60 20.54
CA ALA A 251 -8.26 7.47 19.82
C ALA A 251 -8.01 7.67 18.31
N LEU A 252 -8.35 6.68 17.50
CA LEU A 252 -8.33 6.75 16.04
C LEU A 252 -9.71 7.12 15.53
N MET A 253 -9.81 8.16 14.70
CA MET A 253 -10.96 8.42 13.83
C MET A 253 -10.57 8.06 12.39
N PHE A 254 -11.42 7.30 11.71
CA PHE A 254 -11.32 6.98 10.29
C PHE A 254 -12.09 8.01 9.46
#